data_AF-A0A8T5A6J9-F1
#
_entry.id   AF-A0A8T5A6J9-F1
#
_cell.length_a   1.000
_cell.length_b   1.000
_cell.length_c   1.000
_cell.angle_alpha   90.00
_cell.angle_beta   90.00
_cell.angle_gamma   90.00
#
_symmetry.space_group_name_H-M   'P 1'
#
loop_
_entity.id
_entity.type
_entity.pdbx_description
1 polymer ?
#
loop_
_entity_poly.entity_id
_entity_poly.type
_entity_poly.pdbx_seq_one_letter_code
_entity_poly.pdbx_strand_id
1 'polypeptide(L)'
;MSQMADEKALAELQKYLKDEDYCKVLSFCLEPKSWNDIRQLNKGAKIKESKLFQIMRDLKLVGALEFNDGKYFTSDLARNMMK
;
A
#
# COMPACT_ATOMS: atom_id res chain seq x y z
N MET A 1 14.20 -18.56 13.72
CA MET A 1 14.80 -17.41 13.01
C MET A 1 13.76 -16.48 12.37
N SER A 2 12.45 -16.61 12.68
CA SER A 2 11.40 -15.92 11.89
C SER A 2 10.81 -14.65 12.51
N GLN A 3 11.12 -14.29 13.76
CA GLN A 3 10.47 -13.15 14.44
C GLN A 3 11.01 -11.76 14.07
N MET A 4 12.21 -11.65 13.47
CA MET A 4 12.85 -10.34 13.18
C MET A 4 12.38 -9.69 11.86
N ALA A 5 11.83 -10.47 10.92
CA ALA A 5 11.39 -9.94 9.64
C ALA A 5 10.05 -9.19 9.75
N ASP A 6 9.14 -9.71 10.59
CA ASP A 6 7.81 -9.14 10.79
C ASP A 6 7.86 -7.82 11.56
N GLU A 7 8.71 -7.69 12.59
CA GLU A 7 8.86 -6.44 13.36
C GLU A 7 9.39 -5.28 12.51
N LYS A 8 10.33 -5.55 11.60
CA LYS A 8 10.85 -4.53 10.68
C LYS A 8 9.81 -4.08 9.68
N ALA A 9 9.08 -5.02 9.07
CA ALA A 9 7.99 -4.71 8.14
C ALA A 9 6.89 -3.89 8.81
N LEU A 10 6.53 -4.23 10.05
CA LEU A 10 5.58 -3.47 10.87
C LEU A 10 6.06 -2.04 11.16
N ALA A 11 7.33 -1.85 11.52
CA ALA A 11 7.90 -0.53 11.78
C ALA A 11 7.95 0.32 10.50
N GLU A 12 8.28 -0.27 9.36
CA GLU A 12 8.26 0.41 8.06
C GLU A 12 6.84 0.78 7.65
N LEU A 13 5.87 -0.12 7.83
CA LEU A 13 4.47 0.17 7.57
C LEU A 13 3.96 1.33 8.44
N GLN A 14 4.27 1.35 9.74
CA GLN A 14 3.91 2.48 10.60
C GLN A 14 4.52 3.81 10.12
N LYS A 15 5.75 3.78 9.57
CA LYS A 15 6.37 4.96 8.98
C LYS A 15 5.63 5.39 7.72
N TYR A 16 5.25 4.45 6.86
CA TYR A 16 4.48 4.71 5.64
C TYR A 16 3.08 5.26 5.95
N LEU A 17 2.40 4.76 6.97
CA LEU A 17 1.08 5.25 7.39
C LEU A 17 1.09 6.70 7.90
N LYS A 18 2.26 7.29 8.16
CA LYS A 18 2.39 8.73 8.44
C LYS A 18 2.37 9.59 7.19
N ASP A 19 2.61 9.02 6.01
CA ASP A 19 2.51 9.71 4.72
C ASP A 19 1.09 9.51 4.16
N GLU A 20 0.40 10.62 3.90
CA GLU A 20 -0.97 10.60 3.40
C GLU A 20 -1.12 9.85 2.08
N ASP A 21 -0.10 9.84 1.23
CA ASP A 21 -0.18 9.22 -0.10
C ASP A 21 -0.20 7.69 0.01
N TYR A 22 0.52 7.13 0.98
CA TYR A 22 0.46 5.70 1.29
C TYR A 22 -0.92 5.31 1.83
N CYS A 23 -1.44 6.11 2.77
CA CYS A 23 -2.80 5.91 3.31
C CYS A 23 -3.88 6.03 2.24
N LYS A 24 -3.74 6.97 1.30
CA LYS A 24 -4.66 7.11 0.15
C LYS A 24 -4.64 5.86 -0.74
N VAL A 25 -3.46 5.33 -1.07
CA VAL A 25 -3.33 4.12 -1.90
C VAL A 25 -3.91 2.91 -1.19
N LEU A 26 -3.58 2.70 0.09
CA LEU A 26 -4.14 1.61 0.89
C LEU A 26 -5.66 1.74 1.02
N SER A 27 -6.18 2.91 1.38
CA SER A 27 -7.63 3.15 1.45
C SER A 27 -8.34 2.88 0.12
N PHE A 28 -7.71 3.27 -0.99
CA PHE A 28 -8.24 3.01 -2.32
C PHE A 28 -8.25 1.52 -2.69
N CYS A 29 -7.28 0.75 -2.16
CA CYS A 29 -7.16 -0.70 -2.33
C CYS A 29 -7.89 -1.50 -1.24
N LEU A 30 -8.70 -0.88 -0.36
CA LEU A 30 -9.58 -1.63 0.56
C LEU A 30 -10.58 -2.50 -0.21
N GLU A 31 -10.93 -2.08 -1.42
CA GLU A 31 -11.61 -2.91 -2.42
C GLU A 31 -10.60 -3.36 -3.47
N PRO A 32 -10.78 -4.53 -4.12
CA PRO A 32 -9.91 -4.97 -5.20
C PRO A 32 -9.90 -3.97 -6.36
N LYS A 33 -8.75 -3.34 -6.62
CA LYS A 33 -8.57 -2.36 -7.72
C LYS A 33 -7.55 -2.85 -8.73
N SER A 34 -7.80 -2.59 -10.02
CA SER A 34 -6.79 -2.85 -11.05
C SER A 34 -5.71 -1.77 -11.01
N TRP A 35 -4.54 -2.04 -11.61
CA TRP A 35 -3.51 -1.02 -11.81
C TRP A 35 -4.05 0.21 -12.54
N ASN A 36 -4.94 0.02 -13.53
CA ASN A 36 -5.54 1.13 -14.26
C ASN A 36 -6.39 2.04 -13.38
N ASP A 37 -7.07 1.48 -12.38
CA ASP A 37 -7.86 2.23 -11.40
C ASP A 37 -6.94 3.01 -10.45
N ILE A 38 -5.90 2.34 -9.93
CA ILE A 38 -4.93 2.96 -9.02
C ILE A 38 -4.18 4.09 -9.72
N ARG A 39 -3.83 3.91 -11.00
CA ARG A 39 -3.21 4.94 -11.85
C ARG A 39 -4.09 6.17 -12.03
N GLN A 40 -5.40 6.10 -11.79
CA GLN A 40 -6.26 7.30 -11.81
C GLN A 40 -5.93 8.26 -10.65
N LEU A 41 -5.32 7.79 -9.56
CA LEU A 41 -4.83 8.66 -8.48
C LEU A 41 -3.79 9.68 -8.98
N ASN A 42 -3.07 9.35 -10.06
CA ASN A 42 -2.12 10.25 -10.72
C ASN A 42 -2.80 11.30 -11.61
N LYS A 43 -3.94 10.96 -12.23
CA LYS A 43 -4.62 11.84 -13.22
C LYS A 43 -5.19 13.14 -12.64
N GLY A 44 -5.31 13.24 -11.31
CA GLY A 44 -5.78 14.45 -10.61
C GLY A 44 -4.71 15.19 -9.79
N ALA A 45 -3.42 14.93 -10.04
CA ALA A 45 -2.29 15.44 -9.26
C ALA A 45 -2.29 15.06 -7.76
N LYS A 46 -3.05 14.02 -7.37
CA LYS A 46 -3.08 13.57 -5.97
C LYS A 46 -1.80 12.83 -5.57
N ILE A 47 -1.19 12.07 -6.49
CA ILE A 47 0.10 11.36 -6.28
C ILE A 47 0.84 11.27 -7.63
N LYS A 48 2.12 11.69 -7.70
CA LYS A 48 2.93 11.55 -8.92
C LYS A 48 3.12 10.08 -9.31
N GLU A 49 3.16 9.76 -10.61
CA GLU A 49 3.35 8.38 -11.10
C GLU A 49 4.56 7.67 -10.49
N SER A 50 5.72 8.34 -10.45
CA SER A 50 6.93 7.80 -9.86
C SER A 50 6.77 7.49 -8.37
N LYS A 51 6.09 8.38 -7.62
CA LYS A 51 5.77 8.17 -6.20
C LYS A 51 4.75 7.04 -6.03
N LEU A 52 3.77 6.92 -6.91
CA LEU A 52 2.76 5.85 -6.87
C LEU A 52 3.40 4.47 -7.07
N PHE A 53 4.29 4.33 -8.04
CA PHE A 53 5.05 3.10 -8.24
C PHE A 53 5.93 2.76 -7.03
N GLN A 54 6.57 3.77 -6.45
CA GLN A 54 7.36 3.60 -5.22
C GLN A 54 6.48 3.12 -4.05
N ILE A 55 5.34 3.80 -3.81
CA ILE A 55 4.38 3.43 -2.76
C ILE A 55 3.93 1.98 -2.92
N MET A 56 3.51 1.58 -4.13
CA MET A 56 3.04 0.21 -4.35
C MET A 56 4.14 -0.83 -4.14
N ARG A 57 5.37 -0.52 -4.53
CA ARG A 57 6.53 -1.39 -4.27
C ARG A 57 6.78 -1.53 -2.77
N ASP A 58 6.85 -0.40 -2.07
CA ASP A 58 7.15 -0.34 -0.65
C ASP A 58 6.08 -1.07 0.16
N LEU A 59 4.79 -0.84 -0.13
CA LEU A 59 3.67 -1.53 0.49
C LEU A 59 3.67 -3.04 0.22
N LYS A 60 4.08 -3.47 -0.97
CA LYS A 60 4.21 -4.89 -1.30
C LYS A 60 5.38 -5.55 -0.56
N LEU A 61 6.49 -4.84 -0.38
CA LEU A 61 7.66 -5.34 0.36
C LEU A 61 7.35 -5.59 1.83
N VAL A 62 6.54 -4.72 2.45
CA VAL A 62 6.13 -4.88 3.85
C VAL A 62 4.87 -5.74 4.04
N GLY A 63 4.34 -6.36 2.98
CA GLY A 63 3.13 -7.19 3.06
C GLY A 63 1.84 -6.43 3.37
N ALA A 64 1.81 -5.12 3.12
CA ALA A 64 0.64 -4.26 3.31
C ALA A 64 -0.30 -4.25 2.09
N LEU A 65 0.24 -4.58 0.91
CA LEU A 65 -0.51 -4.65 -0.35
C LEU A 65 -0.35 -6.04 -0.97
N GLU A 66 -1.46 -6.69 -1.22
CA GLU A 66 -1.54 -7.99 -1.85
C GLU A 66 -2.03 -7.85 -3.30
N PHE A 67 -1.66 -8.83 -4.12
CA PHE A 67 -2.06 -8.89 -5.53
C PHE A 67 -2.63 -10.26 -5.84
N ASN A 68 -3.89 -10.29 -6.28
CA ASN A 68 -4.62 -11.50 -6.60
C ASN A 68 -5.56 -11.22 -7.78
N ASP A 69 -5.65 -12.16 -8.71
CA ASP A 69 -6.54 -12.09 -9.87
C ASP A 69 -6.45 -10.77 -10.67
N GLY A 70 -5.22 -10.27 -10.89
CA GLY A 70 -5.00 -9.03 -11.64
C GLY A 70 -5.35 -7.73 -10.87
N LYS A 71 -5.72 -7.84 -9.60
CA LYS A 71 -6.13 -6.71 -8.75
C LYS A 71 -5.25 -6.61 -7.51
N TYR A 72 -5.10 -5.39 -7.01
CA TYR A 72 -4.45 -5.09 -5.76
C TYR A 72 -5.48 -4.87 -4.66
N PHE A 73 -5.15 -5.33 -3.46
CA PHE A 73 -5.97 -5.13 -2.28
C PHE A 73 -5.10 -4.96 -1.04
N THR A 74 -5.61 -4.21 -0.07
CA THR A 74 -4.96 -4.00 1.23
C THR A 74 -4.99 -5.29 2.04
N SER A 75 -3.86 -5.69 2.59
CA SER A 75 -3.80 -6.83 3.50
C SER A 75 -4.54 -6.55 4.80
N ASP A 76 -5.01 -7.61 5.46
CA ASP A 76 -5.70 -7.49 6.75
C ASP A 76 -4.82 -6.81 7.82
N LEU A 77 -3.50 -7.02 7.76
CA LEU A 77 -2.53 -6.37 8.65
C LEU A 77 -2.57 -4.85 8.48
N ALA A 78 -2.41 -4.36 7.25
CA ALA A 78 -2.45 -2.93 6.99
C ALA A 78 -3.84 -2.33 7.26
N ARG A 79 -4.91 -3.07 6.98
CA ARG A 79 -6.28 -2.66 7.31
C ARG A 79 -6.49 -2.48 8.81
N ASN A 80 -5.92 -3.35 9.64
CA ASN A 80 -6.00 -3.23 11.10
C ASN A 80 -5.15 -2.07 11.64
N MET A 81 -4.04 -1.73 10.97
CA MET A 81 -3.19 -0.61 11.37
C MET A 81 -3.72 0.78 10.95
N MET A 82 -4.63 0.83 9.98
CA MET A 82 -5.29 2.07 9.54
C MET A 82 -6.50 2.47 10.42
N LYS A 83 -6.91 1.63 11.37
CA LYS A 83 -7.99 1.92 12.33
C LYS A 83 -7.48 2.71 13.52
#